data_AF-A0A2A4LF80-F1
#
_entry.id   AF-A0A2A4LF80-F1
#
_cell.length_a   1.000
_cell.length_b   1.000
_cell.length_c   1.000
_cell.angle_alpha   90.00
_cell.angle_beta   90.00
_cell.angle_gamma   90.00
#
_symmetry.space_group_name_H-M   'P 1'
#
loop_
_entity.id
_entity.type
_entity.pdbx_description
1 polymer ?
#
loop_
_entity_poly.entity_id
_entity_poly.type
_entity_poly.pdbx_seq_one_letter_code
_entity_poly.pdbx_strand_id
1 'polypeptide(L)'
;MLESGLFFTLGFLASALLALMVAPVIWRRAVVLTRQRIESSVPLTLNEIQADKDQLRAEFAMSTRRLEVSLEQLKDRAAEQVIEVNRRRDEVLALEEEQSEKTDRISELHGQSEELRAEMRDREEKLGQANISLATVEAALEEKSLDFEKADREYREVIDQFDDQKIEMVASETRLGNAGDEVRDLKTLLKSKRDDTVALKDEKKALNTKLKRERDRNLQLEKKMARLQTTMTDMEARLDRRDRDNAKLRDKSDNREKQASSADQSLNTIQTENVKLKAELADAAQRTEALLKDASDENIENAVAVIENERKKLRKELKLMEKEREDLQSELSAVKLSNGEDWEVERRENAIVRERINDLAAQVTAMTADIEGPESPVNSALKKKGKKAVRSRVKVAGAKKTATAEVSTLADRIRALQQAAEKA
;
A
#
# COMPACT_ATOMS: atom_id res chain seq x y z
N MET A 1 -121.90 157.80 92.18
CA MET A 1 -121.96 156.61 91.30
C MET A 1 -122.71 156.84 89.99
N LEU A 2 -123.74 157.72 89.95
CA LEU A 2 -124.43 158.06 88.69
C LEU A 2 -123.58 158.92 87.73
N GLU A 3 -122.77 159.83 88.26
CA GLU A 3 -121.91 160.73 87.46
C GLU A 3 -120.86 159.96 86.63
N SER A 4 -120.21 158.95 87.21
CA SER A 4 -119.24 158.09 86.51
C SER A 4 -119.89 157.26 85.39
N GLY A 5 -121.15 156.84 85.55
CA GLY A 5 -121.90 156.10 84.53
C GLY A 5 -122.26 156.97 83.32
N LEU A 6 -122.53 158.26 83.53
CA LEU A 6 -122.84 159.19 82.44
C LEU A 6 -121.62 159.48 81.57
N PHE A 7 -120.44 159.70 82.16
CA PHE A 7 -119.20 159.87 81.40
C PHE A 7 -118.79 158.61 80.62
N PHE A 8 -119.02 157.41 81.17
CA PHE A 8 -118.76 156.15 80.48
C PHE A 8 -119.69 155.95 79.27
N THR A 9 -120.99 156.21 79.43
CA THR A 9 -121.96 156.09 78.33
C THR A 9 -121.75 157.15 77.26
N LEU A 10 -121.44 158.40 77.64
CA LEU A 10 -121.09 159.47 76.69
C LEU A 10 -119.79 159.15 75.94
N GLY A 11 -118.75 158.67 76.64
CA GLY A 11 -117.49 158.25 76.03
C GLY A 11 -117.65 157.05 75.09
N PHE A 12 -118.50 156.08 75.45
CA PHE A 12 -118.87 154.96 74.59
C PHE A 12 -119.62 155.43 73.35
N LEU A 13 -120.60 156.34 73.51
CA LEU A 13 -121.35 156.90 72.38
C LEU A 13 -120.43 157.70 71.44
N ALA A 14 -119.52 158.49 71.99
CA ALA A 14 -118.54 159.25 71.21
C ALA A 14 -117.57 158.32 70.45
N SER A 15 -117.09 157.26 71.10
CA SER A 15 -116.21 156.26 70.47
C SER A 15 -116.95 155.47 69.39
N ALA A 16 -118.20 155.09 69.64
CA ALA A 16 -119.05 154.43 68.67
C ALA A 16 -119.31 155.34 67.46
N LEU A 17 -119.54 156.64 67.69
CA LEU A 17 -119.74 157.62 66.63
C LEU A 17 -118.48 157.82 65.78
N LEU A 18 -117.29 157.89 66.41
CA LEU A 18 -116.01 157.93 65.69
C LEU A 18 -115.75 156.62 64.92
N ALA A 19 -116.02 155.46 65.50
CA ALA A 19 -115.89 154.17 64.82
C ALA A 19 -116.83 154.10 63.60
N LEU A 20 -118.06 154.61 63.72
CA LEU A 20 -119.03 154.66 62.63
C LEU A 20 -118.59 155.63 61.52
N MET A 21 -117.85 156.68 61.85
CA MET A 21 -117.26 157.61 60.88
C MET A 21 -116.07 156.99 60.13
N VAL A 22 -115.25 156.17 60.79
CA VAL A 22 -114.05 155.56 60.19
C VAL A 22 -114.36 154.24 59.45
N ALA A 23 -115.34 153.46 59.92
CA ALA A 23 -115.78 152.21 59.30
C ALA A 23 -115.99 152.28 57.77
N PRO A 24 -116.68 153.29 57.20
CA PRO A 24 -116.85 153.38 55.75
C PRO A 24 -115.53 153.59 54.98
N VAL A 25 -114.51 154.21 55.59
CA VAL A 25 -113.20 154.43 54.94
C VAL A 25 -112.40 153.13 54.87
N ILE A 26 -112.37 152.37 55.96
CA ILE A 26 -111.69 151.06 56.01
C ILE A 26 -112.36 150.08 55.04
N TRP A 27 -113.70 150.04 55.02
CA TRP A 27 -114.44 149.15 54.13
C TRP A 27 -114.23 149.48 52.65
N ARG A 28 -114.26 150.77 52.28
CA ARG A 28 -113.92 151.20 50.90
C ARG A 28 -112.52 150.75 50.49
N ARG A 29 -111.52 150.89 51.37
CA ARG A 29 -110.14 150.47 51.07
C ARG A 29 -110.00 148.95 50.96
N ALA A 30 -110.68 148.18 51.81
CA ALA A 30 -110.69 146.72 51.72
C ALA A 30 -111.30 146.24 50.39
N VAL A 31 -112.42 146.83 49.96
CA VAL A 31 -113.08 146.50 48.69
C VAL A 31 -112.19 146.83 47.49
N VAL A 32 -111.46 147.94 47.50
CA VAL A 32 -110.53 148.28 46.41
C VAL A 32 -109.40 147.26 46.30
N LEU A 33 -108.80 146.85 47.42
CA LEU A 33 -107.70 145.88 47.41
C LEU A 33 -108.17 144.48 46.99
N THR A 34 -109.33 144.03 47.44
CA THR A 34 -109.89 142.73 47.01
C THR A 34 -110.32 142.77 45.55
N ARG A 35 -110.94 143.87 45.10
CA ARG A 35 -111.27 144.09 43.70
C ARG A 35 -110.01 144.05 42.84
N GLN A 36 -108.97 144.82 43.18
CA GLN A 36 -107.71 144.86 42.43
C GLN A 36 -107.01 143.50 42.38
N ARG A 37 -107.10 142.69 43.45
CA ARG A 37 -106.53 141.33 43.49
C ARG A 37 -107.32 140.33 42.64
N ILE A 38 -108.64 140.45 42.59
CA ILE A 38 -109.48 139.62 41.74
C ILE A 38 -109.31 140.02 40.28
N GLU A 39 -109.25 141.32 39.99
CA GLU A 39 -109.02 141.87 38.66
C GLU A 39 -107.66 141.45 38.07
N SER A 40 -106.63 141.19 38.89
CA SER A 40 -105.35 140.68 38.41
C SER A 40 -105.28 139.16 38.27
N SER A 41 -106.23 138.41 38.84
CA SER A 41 -106.26 136.94 38.78
C SER A 41 -107.31 136.38 37.85
N VAL A 42 -108.28 137.20 37.43
CA VAL A 42 -109.40 136.80 36.58
C VAL A 42 -109.32 137.59 35.28
N PRO A 43 -109.30 136.93 34.11
CA PRO A 43 -109.32 137.63 32.83
C PRO A 43 -110.66 138.36 32.70
N LEU A 44 -110.61 139.69 32.60
CA LEU A 44 -111.80 140.55 32.55
C LEU A 44 -112.08 141.07 31.14
N THR A 45 -111.10 140.95 30.24
CA THR A 45 -111.24 141.39 28.85
C THR A 45 -111.33 140.20 27.89
N LEU A 46 -112.13 140.37 26.82
CA LEU A 46 -112.27 139.34 25.78
C LEU A 46 -110.93 139.00 25.10
N ASN A 47 -110.02 139.97 25.02
CA ASN A 47 -108.70 139.78 24.42
C ASN A 47 -107.79 138.89 25.28
N GLU A 48 -107.81 139.04 26.61
CA GLU A 48 -107.05 138.17 27.53
C GLU A 48 -107.55 136.72 27.47
N ILE A 49 -108.88 136.51 27.42
CA ILE A 49 -109.47 135.17 27.26
C ILE A 49 -109.06 134.53 25.93
N GLN A 50 -108.99 135.33 24.85
CA GLN A 50 -108.51 134.85 23.55
C GLN A 50 -107.02 134.51 23.60
N ALA A 51 -106.20 135.32 24.28
CA ALA A 51 -104.78 135.05 24.47
C ALA A 51 -104.54 133.76 25.27
N ASP A 52 -105.24 133.53 26.37
CA ASP A 52 -105.15 132.29 27.16
C ASP A 52 -105.59 131.06 26.34
N LYS A 53 -106.65 131.20 25.54
CA LYS A 53 -107.11 130.14 24.64
C LYS A 53 -106.08 129.81 23.57
N ASP A 54 -105.47 130.82 22.97
CA ASP A 54 -104.43 130.63 21.95
C ASP A 54 -103.11 130.13 22.57
N GLN A 55 -102.79 130.52 23.81
CA GLN A 55 -101.71 129.93 24.60
C GLN A 55 -101.94 128.44 24.86
N LEU A 56 -103.13 128.06 25.35
CA LEU A 56 -103.47 126.65 25.56
C LEU A 56 -103.40 125.86 24.25
N ARG A 57 -103.92 126.42 23.15
CA ARG A 57 -103.78 125.80 21.82
C ARG A 57 -102.33 125.62 21.42
N ALA A 58 -101.47 126.60 21.67
CA ALA A 58 -100.05 126.50 21.38
C ALA A 58 -99.36 125.46 22.27
N GLU A 59 -99.69 125.39 23.56
CA GLU A 59 -99.17 124.38 24.49
C GLU A 59 -99.59 122.96 24.08
N PHE A 60 -100.86 122.76 23.72
CA PHE A 60 -101.34 121.48 23.20
C PHE A 60 -100.71 121.13 21.85
N ALA A 61 -100.57 122.09 20.94
CA ALA A 61 -99.91 121.87 19.65
C ALA A 61 -98.42 121.53 19.83
N MET A 62 -97.70 122.24 20.71
CA MET A 62 -96.29 122.00 20.99
C MET A 62 -96.06 120.68 21.73
N SER A 63 -96.89 120.33 22.72
CA SER A 63 -96.79 119.05 23.42
C SER A 63 -97.13 117.87 22.51
N THR A 64 -98.15 118.01 21.66
CA THR A 64 -98.49 117.02 20.63
C THR A 64 -97.35 116.88 19.63
N ARG A 65 -96.80 117.99 19.12
CA ARG A 65 -95.65 117.96 18.22
C ARG A 65 -94.42 117.34 18.86
N ARG A 66 -94.14 117.66 20.12
CA ARG A 66 -93.02 117.07 20.88
C ARG A 66 -93.20 115.57 21.06
N LEU A 67 -94.43 115.13 21.33
CA LEU A 67 -94.76 113.72 21.46
C LEU A 67 -94.65 112.99 20.13
N GLU A 68 -95.17 113.55 19.03
CA GLU A 68 -94.99 113.02 17.67
C GLU A 68 -93.50 112.87 17.33
N VAL A 69 -92.69 113.90 17.58
CA VAL A 69 -91.24 113.85 17.33
C VAL A 69 -90.56 112.78 18.18
N SER A 70 -90.93 112.65 19.46
CA SER A 70 -90.37 111.59 20.31
C SER A 70 -90.81 110.19 19.87
N LEU A 71 -92.04 110.05 19.39
CA LEU A 71 -92.58 108.79 18.90
C LEU A 71 -91.90 108.38 17.60
N GLU A 72 -91.62 109.34 16.71
CA GLU A 72 -90.84 109.09 15.49
C GLU A 72 -89.40 108.68 15.83
N GLN A 73 -88.73 109.40 16.75
CA GLN A 73 -87.40 109.01 17.21
C GLN A 73 -87.36 107.61 17.85
N LEU A 74 -88.40 107.22 18.59
CA LEU A 74 -88.50 105.88 19.15
C LEU A 74 -88.75 104.82 18.08
N LYS A 75 -89.55 105.13 17.03
CA LYS A 75 -89.74 104.24 15.88
C LYS A 75 -88.45 104.06 15.08
N ASP A 76 -87.71 105.15 14.82
CA ASP A 76 -86.43 105.10 14.12
C ASP A 76 -85.42 104.23 14.87
N ARG A 77 -85.30 104.43 16.19
CA ARG A 77 -84.44 103.57 17.04
C ARG A 77 -84.91 102.13 17.07
N ALA A 78 -86.23 101.88 17.12
CA ALA A 78 -86.76 100.52 17.09
C ALA A 78 -86.46 99.83 15.75
N ALA A 79 -86.57 100.55 14.63
CA ALA A 79 -86.21 100.04 13.31
C ALA A 79 -84.70 99.74 13.22
N GLU A 80 -83.85 100.64 13.71
CA GLU A 80 -82.40 100.44 13.78
C GLU A 80 -82.03 99.22 14.63
N GLN A 81 -82.65 99.07 15.82
CA GLN A 81 -82.45 97.90 16.68
C GLN A 81 -82.91 96.60 16.02
N VAL A 82 -84.01 96.59 15.26
CA VAL A 82 -84.43 95.40 14.50
C VAL A 82 -83.40 95.03 13.44
N ILE A 83 -82.83 96.02 12.74
CA ILE A 83 -81.76 95.79 11.76
C ILE A 83 -80.52 95.22 12.45
N GLU A 84 -80.10 95.77 13.59
CA GLU A 84 -78.97 95.25 14.36
C GLU A 84 -79.21 93.83 14.86
N VAL A 85 -80.41 93.53 15.36
CA VAL A 85 -80.79 92.19 15.82
C VAL A 85 -80.74 91.19 14.66
N ASN A 86 -81.24 91.57 13.48
CA ASN A 86 -81.15 90.71 12.30
C ASN A 86 -79.71 90.49 11.87
N ARG A 87 -78.87 91.55 11.84
CA ARG A 87 -77.44 91.40 11.51
C ARG A 87 -76.72 90.47 12.49
N ARG A 88 -76.99 90.61 13.79
CA ARG A 88 -76.42 89.72 14.82
C ARG A 88 -76.94 88.29 14.70
N ARG A 89 -78.21 88.09 14.30
CA ARG A 89 -78.74 86.75 14.01
C ARG A 89 -78.02 86.11 12.82
N ASP A 90 -77.78 86.87 11.76
CA ASP A 90 -77.04 86.37 10.59
C ASP A 90 -75.59 86.03 10.97
N GLU A 91 -74.93 86.86 11.79
CA GLU A 91 -73.60 86.58 12.35
C GLU A 91 -73.59 85.30 13.21
N VAL A 92 -74.61 85.08 14.04
CA VAL A 92 -74.75 83.85 14.85
C VAL A 92 -74.94 82.63 13.96
N LEU A 93 -75.80 82.70 12.95
CA LEU A 93 -76.02 81.58 12.02
C LEU A 93 -74.73 81.21 11.26
N ALA A 94 -73.97 82.20 10.80
CA ALA A 94 -72.69 81.96 10.15
C ALA A 94 -71.67 81.31 11.10
N LEU A 95 -71.62 81.72 12.37
CA LEU A 95 -70.75 81.10 13.37
C LEU A 95 -71.21 79.68 13.75
N GLU A 96 -72.51 79.41 13.77
CA GLU A 96 -73.05 78.07 14.00
C GLU A 96 -72.70 77.12 12.84
N GLU A 97 -72.75 77.60 11.59
CA GLU A 97 -72.31 76.86 10.41
C GLU A 97 -70.80 76.59 10.44
N GLU A 98 -69.98 77.59 10.77
CA GLU A 98 -68.53 77.37 10.92
C GLU A 98 -68.21 76.39 12.08
N GLN A 99 -68.98 76.43 13.17
CA GLN A 99 -68.83 75.45 14.25
C GLN A 99 -69.22 74.05 13.80
N SER A 100 -70.34 73.89 13.08
CA SER A 100 -70.77 72.57 12.61
C SER A 100 -69.75 71.96 11.65
N GLU A 101 -69.25 72.73 10.68
CA GLU A 101 -68.19 72.31 9.77
C GLU A 101 -66.91 71.89 10.51
N LYS A 102 -66.50 72.67 11.52
CA LYS A 102 -65.34 72.31 12.35
C LYS A 102 -65.58 71.05 13.16
N THR A 103 -66.78 70.86 13.72
CA THR A 103 -67.10 69.64 14.47
C THR A 103 -67.12 68.41 13.56
N ASP A 104 -67.65 68.54 12.35
CA ASP A 104 -67.65 67.48 11.35
C ASP A 104 -66.21 67.14 10.97
N ARG A 105 -65.36 68.15 10.73
CA ARG A 105 -63.95 67.94 10.41
C ARG A 105 -63.17 67.29 11.56
N ILE A 106 -63.45 67.68 12.80
CA ILE A 106 -62.85 67.07 13.99
C ILE A 106 -63.28 65.60 14.09
N SER A 107 -64.54 65.28 13.83
CA SER A 107 -65.05 63.90 13.85
C SER A 107 -64.39 63.02 12.77
N GLU A 108 -64.20 63.57 11.56
CA GLU A 108 -63.52 62.89 10.45
C GLU A 108 -62.04 62.62 10.79
N LEU A 109 -61.32 63.63 11.32
CA LEU A 109 -59.93 63.48 11.75
C LEU A 109 -59.78 62.49 12.91
N HIS A 110 -60.74 62.46 13.85
CA HIS A 110 -60.76 61.45 14.90
C HIS A 110 -60.98 60.05 14.32
N GLY A 111 -61.90 59.88 13.37
CA GLY A 111 -62.11 58.62 12.65
C GLY A 111 -60.84 58.13 11.96
N GLN A 112 -60.18 59.01 11.19
CA GLN A 112 -58.90 58.71 10.53
C GLN A 112 -57.80 58.36 11.53
N SER A 113 -57.73 59.06 12.67
CA SER A 113 -56.74 58.74 13.72
C SER A 113 -57.00 57.39 14.37
N GLU A 114 -58.25 57.00 14.58
CA GLU A 114 -58.59 55.68 15.13
C GLU A 114 -58.33 54.56 14.13
N GLU A 115 -58.63 54.78 12.85
CA GLU A 115 -58.32 53.84 11.76
C GLU A 115 -56.81 53.64 11.63
N LEU A 116 -56.02 54.72 11.58
CA LEU A 116 -54.56 54.63 11.56
C LEU A 116 -53.99 53.94 12.81
N ARG A 117 -54.56 54.17 13.99
CA ARG A 117 -54.15 53.46 15.22
C ARG A 117 -54.49 51.97 15.14
N ALA A 118 -55.63 51.60 14.59
CA ALA A 118 -56.00 50.21 14.39
C ALA A 118 -55.05 49.51 13.40
N GLU A 119 -54.73 50.17 12.28
CA GLU A 119 -53.74 49.67 11.33
C GLU A 119 -52.34 49.52 11.94
N MET A 120 -51.91 50.48 12.76
CA MET A 120 -50.64 50.39 13.46
C MET A 120 -50.59 49.20 14.42
N ARG A 121 -51.66 48.96 15.18
CA ARG A 121 -51.77 47.77 16.06
C ARG A 121 -51.71 46.47 15.27
N ASP A 122 -52.43 46.36 14.15
CA ASP A 122 -52.40 45.17 13.29
C ASP A 122 -50.99 44.95 12.68
N ARG A 123 -50.31 46.02 12.27
CA ARG A 123 -48.91 45.93 11.81
C ARG A 123 -47.94 45.54 12.92
N GLU A 124 -48.10 46.09 14.13
CA GLU A 124 -47.30 45.72 15.30
C GLU A 124 -47.51 44.24 15.68
N GLU A 125 -48.75 43.75 15.63
CA GLU A 125 -49.04 42.33 15.87
C GLU A 125 -48.39 41.44 14.80
N LYS A 126 -48.52 41.80 13.52
CA LYS A 126 -47.86 41.07 12.42
C LYS A 126 -46.35 41.08 12.54
N LEU A 127 -45.74 42.20 12.94
CA LEU A 127 -44.31 42.29 13.22
C LEU A 127 -43.92 41.43 14.42
N GLY A 128 -44.72 41.41 15.48
CA GLY A 128 -44.52 40.53 16.63
C GLY A 128 -44.55 39.06 16.24
N GLN A 129 -45.55 38.64 15.47
CA GLN A 129 -45.66 37.28 14.94
C GLN A 129 -44.47 36.92 14.01
N ALA A 130 -44.09 37.83 13.12
CA ALA A 130 -42.94 37.65 12.23
C ALA A 130 -41.64 37.48 13.03
N ASN A 131 -41.41 38.32 14.05
CA ASN A 131 -40.23 38.21 14.92
C ASN A 131 -40.19 36.90 15.70
N ILE A 132 -41.34 36.42 16.21
CA ILE A 132 -41.43 35.11 16.85
C ILE A 132 -41.07 34.01 15.84
N SER A 133 -41.64 34.05 14.63
CA SER A 133 -41.33 33.06 13.59
C SER A 133 -39.86 33.07 13.19
N LEU A 134 -39.26 34.26 13.08
CA LEU A 134 -37.85 34.43 12.76
C LEU A 134 -36.97 33.86 13.86
N ALA A 135 -37.26 34.15 15.14
CA ALA A 135 -36.54 33.57 16.27
C ALA A 135 -36.65 32.03 16.31
N THR A 136 -37.82 31.45 15.96
CA THR A 136 -37.96 30.00 15.88
C THR A 136 -37.13 29.38 14.75
N VAL A 137 -37.06 30.06 13.59
CA VAL A 137 -36.26 29.60 12.46
C VAL A 137 -34.76 29.73 12.76
N GLU A 138 -34.33 30.81 13.41
CA GLU A 138 -32.96 31.00 13.86
C GLU A 138 -32.54 29.91 14.86
N ALA A 139 -33.37 29.60 15.85
CA ALA A 139 -33.12 28.52 16.79
C ALA A 139 -33.02 27.15 16.10
N ALA A 140 -33.90 26.87 15.13
CA ALA A 140 -33.85 25.64 14.35
C ALA A 140 -32.58 25.59 13.45
N LEU A 141 -32.13 26.72 12.93
CA LEU A 141 -30.90 26.82 12.14
C LEU A 141 -29.66 26.56 13.00
N GLU A 142 -29.64 27.07 14.24
CA GLU A 142 -28.58 26.83 15.21
C GLU A 142 -28.56 25.37 15.67
N GLU A 143 -29.72 24.74 15.87
CA GLU A 143 -29.78 23.29 16.11
C GLU A 143 -29.19 22.51 14.93
N LYS A 144 -29.52 22.90 13.68
CA LYS A 144 -28.98 22.26 12.49
C LYS A 144 -27.48 22.49 12.32
N SER A 145 -26.94 23.65 12.67
CA SER A 145 -25.50 23.88 12.62
C SER A 145 -24.76 22.98 13.61
N LEU A 146 -25.30 22.82 14.83
CA LEU A 146 -24.76 21.89 15.82
C LEU A 146 -24.85 20.43 15.36
N ASP A 147 -25.93 20.03 14.70
CA ASP A 147 -26.06 18.70 14.10
C ASP A 147 -25.02 18.49 12.98
N PHE A 148 -24.78 19.49 12.14
CA PHE A 148 -23.73 19.44 11.12
C PHE A 148 -22.32 19.33 11.73
N GLU A 149 -22.04 20.06 12.81
CA GLU A 149 -20.75 19.93 13.52
C GLU A 149 -20.57 18.55 14.14
N LYS A 150 -21.63 17.95 14.69
CA LYS A 150 -21.59 16.56 15.19
C LYS A 150 -21.32 15.60 14.04
N ALA A 151 -22.05 15.73 12.94
CA ALA A 151 -21.86 14.90 11.76
C ALA A 151 -20.45 15.05 11.15
N ASP A 152 -19.87 16.25 11.15
CA ASP A 152 -18.48 16.48 10.70
C ASP A 152 -17.46 15.80 11.63
N ARG A 153 -17.68 15.83 12.95
CA ARG A 153 -16.85 15.11 13.91
C ARG A 153 -16.92 13.60 13.71
N GLU A 154 -18.13 13.05 13.58
CA GLU A 154 -18.34 11.63 13.30
C GLU A 154 -17.70 11.22 11.96
N TYR A 155 -17.83 12.06 10.93
CA TYR A 155 -17.22 11.82 9.63
C TYR A 155 -15.69 11.81 9.70
N ARG A 156 -15.08 12.75 10.42
CA ARG A 156 -13.63 12.77 10.66
C ARG A 156 -13.16 11.55 11.42
N GLU A 157 -13.88 11.15 12.47
CA GLU A 157 -13.55 9.95 13.23
C GLU A 157 -13.60 8.69 12.34
N VAL A 158 -14.60 8.57 11.46
CA VAL A 158 -14.67 7.46 10.50
C VAL A 158 -13.53 7.52 9.47
N ILE A 159 -13.12 8.71 9.02
CA ILE A 159 -11.94 8.87 8.15
C ILE A 159 -10.68 8.40 8.89
N ASP A 160 -10.47 8.86 10.12
CA ASP A 160 -9.30 8.50 10.91
C ASP A 160 -9.26 6.98 11.16
N GLN A 161 -10.41 6.37 11.49
CA GLN A 161 -10.55 4.91 11.60
C GLN A 161 -10.24 4.18 10.29
N PHE A 162 -10.66 4.72 9.14
CA PHE A 162 -10.37 4.15 7.84
C PHE A 162 -8.87 4.25 7.48
N ASP A 163 -8.24 5.39 7.78
CA ASP A 163 -6.81 5.58 7.57
C ASP A 163 -5.99 4.67 8.50
N ASP A 164 -6.40 4.49 9.75
CA ASP A 164 -5.81 3.52 10.68
C ASP A 164 -5.92 2.08 10.15
N GLN A 165 -7.10 1.67 9.67
CA GLN A 165 -7.31 0.36 9.06
C GLN A 165 -6.44 0.18 7.80
N LYS A 166 -6.29 1.24 6.99
CA LYS A 166 -5.45 1.22 5.80
C LYS A 166 -3.97 1.08 6.18
N ILE A 167 -3.51 1.77 7.22
CA ILE A 167 -2.15 1.63 7.76
C ILE A 167 -1.94 0.18 8.26
N GLU A 168 -2.89 -0.38 9.00
CA GLU A 168 -2.83 -1.77 9.48
C GLU A 168 -2.81 -2.77 8.32
N MET A 169 -3.61 -2.54 7.27
CA MET A 169 -3.63 -3.37 6.08
C MET A 169 -2.28 -3.33 5.35
N VAL A 170 -1.70 -2.14 5.13
CA VAL A 170 -0.37 -1.99 4.51
C VAL A 170 0.72 -2.64 5.38
N ALA A 171 0.64 -2.48 6.70
CA ALA A 171 1.55 -3.16 7.63
C ALA A 171 1.40 -4.69 7.54
N SER A 172 0.18 -5.20 7.45
CA SER A 172 -0.12 -6.63 7.30
C SER A 172 0.34 -7.17 5.95
N GLU A 173 0.17 -6.41 4.87
CA GLU A 173 0.69 -6.73 3.54
C GLU A 173 2.22 -6.80 3.55
N THR A 174 2.88 -5.86 4.22
CA THR A 174 4.34 -5.87 4.42
C THR A 174 4.78 -7.12 5.21
N ARG A 175 4.06 -7.48 6.28
CA ARG A 175 4.32 -8.71 7.05
C ARG A 175 4.15 -9.96 6.19
N LEU A 176 3.10 -10.02 5.35
CA LEU A 176 2.88 -11.11 4.41
C LEU A 176 3.98 -11.17 3.34
N GLY A 177 4.46 -10.02 2.87
CA GLY A 177 5.61 -9.91 1.99
C GLY A 177 6.87 -10.50 2.61
N ASN A 178 7.22 -10.07 3.83
CA ASN A 178 8.36 -10.59 4.58
C ASN A 178 8.24 -12.09 4.84
N ALA A 179 7.08 -12.57 5.29
CA ALA A 179 6.83 -14.01 5.47
C ALA A 179 6.92 -14.78 4.15
N GLY A 180 6.48 -14.17 3.04
CA GLY A 180 6.63 -14.71 1.69
C GLY A 180 8.10 -14.84 1.29
N ASP A 181 8.94 -13.86 1.62
CA ASP A 181 10.38 -13.89 1.41
C ASP A 181 11.07 -14.93 2.29
N GLU A 182 10.71 -15.03 3.58
CA GLU A 182 11.18 -16.10 4.46
C GLU A 182 10.82 -17.49 3.93
N VAL A 183 9.60 -17.67 3.40
CA VAL A 183 9.19 -18.94 2.77
C VAL A 183 10.00 -19.21 1.50
N ARG A 184 10.32 -18.20 0.70
CA ARG A 184 11.21 -18.36 -0.47
C ARG A 184 12.61 -18.76 -0.03
N ASP A 185 13.17 -18.09 0.96
CA ASP A 185 14.49 -18.39 1.51
C ASP A 185 14.54 -19.80 2.10
N LEU A 186 13.58 -20.16 2.95
CA LEU A 186 13.45 -21.52 3.49
C LEU A 186 13.27 -22.56 2.37
N LYS A 187 12.54 -22.24 1.30
CA LYS A 187 12.40 -23.15 0.15
C LYS A 187 13.72 -23.31 -0.61
N THR A 188 14.49 -22.25 -0.80
CA THR A 188 15.82 -22.33 -1.42
C THR A 188 16.81 -23.09 -0.54
N LEU A 189 16.79 -22.87 0.78
CA LEU A 189 17.57 -23.62 1.76
C LEU A 189 17.15 -25.09 1.82
N LEU A 190 15.84 -25.38 1.76
CA LEU A 190 15.35 -26.76 1.72
C LEU A 190 15.78 -27.45 0.42
N LYS A 191 15.76 -26.73 -0.71
CA LYS A 191 16.27 -27.23 -1.99
C LYS A 191 17.77 -27.47 -1.92
N SER A 192 18.56 -26.53 -1.40
CA SER A 192 20.01 -26.69 -1.26
C SER A 192 20.35 -27.83 -0.31
N LYS A 193 19.66 -27.96 0.83
CA LYS A 193 19.81 -29.10 1.75
C LYS A 193 19.38 -30.41 1.12
N ARG A 194 18.31 -30.41 0.31
CA ARG A 194 17.90 -31.59 -0.44
C ARG A 194 18.97 -31.98 -1.45
N ASP A 195 19.50 -31.02 -2.20
CA ASP A 195 20.58 -31.23 -3.17
C ASP A 195 21.86 -31.72 -2.45
N ASP A 196 22.21 -31.16 -1.28
CA ASP A 196 23.28 -31.63 -0.40
C ASP A 196 23.04 -33.08 0.03
N THR A 197 21.82 -33.45 0.44
CA THR A 197 21.52 -34.84 0.84
C THR A 197 21.59 -35.81 -0.34
N VAL A 198 21.22 -35.37 -1.54
CA VAL A 198 21.38 -36.17 -2.77
C VAL A 198 22.86 -36.32 -3.09
N ALA A 199 23.63 -35.24 -3.04
CA ALA A 199 25.07 -35.25 -3.25
C ALA A 199 25.79 -36.15 -2.24
N LEU A 200 25.48 -36.05 -0.94
CA LEU A 200 26.00 -36.92 0.11
C LEU A 200 25.57 -38.38 -0.08
N LYS A 201 24.36 -38.63 -0.57
CA LYS A 201 23.89 -40.00 -0.89
C LYS A 201 24.66 -40.58 -2.07
N ASP A 202 24.91 -39.79 -3.10
CA ASP A 202 25.67 -40.22 -4.27
C ASP A 202 27.18 -40.34 -3.96
N GLU A 203 27.72 -39.47 -3.12
CA GLU A 203 29.06 -39.61 -2.55
C GLU A 203 29.17 -40.89 -1.70
N LYS A 204 28.19 -41.17 -0.84
CA LYS A 204 28.11 -42.41 -0.07
C LYS A 204 28.04 -43.64 -0.99
N LYS A 205 27.26 -43.58 -2.08
CA LYS A 205 27.25 -44.65 -3.09
C LYS A 205 28.61 -44.79 -3.76
N ALA A 206 29.24 -43.69 -4.17
CA ALA A 206 30.56 -43.68 -4.78
C ALA A 206 31.61 -44.27 -3.84
N LEU A 207 31.63 -43.85 -2.57
CA LEU A 207 32.48 -44.41 -1.52
C LEU A 207 32.18 -45.90 -1.29
N ASN A 208 30.91 -46.32 -1.28
CA ASN A 208 30.56 -47.74 -1.19
C ASN A 208 31.05 -48.54 -2.40
N THR A 209 31.00 -47.99 -3.62
CA THR A 209 31.56 -48.66 -4.80
C THR A 209 33.09 -48.71 -4.74
N LYS A 210 33.77 -47.65 -4.26
CA LYS A 210 35.21 -47.65 -4.02
C LYS A 210 35.58 -48.68 -2.95
N LEU A 211 34.84 -48.72 -1.84
CA LEU A 211 35.03 -49.69 -0.76
C LEU A 211 34.75 -51.11 -1.25
N LYS A 212 33.76 -51.32 -2.12
CA LYS A 212 33.53 -52.62 -2.76
C LYS A 212 34.72 -53.00 -3.64
N ARG A 213 35.25 -52.09 -4.46
CA ARG A 213 36.45 -52.33 -5.26
C ARG A 213 37.68 -52.62 -4.39
N GLU A 214 37.89 -51.89 -3.29
CA GLU A 214 38.97 -52.18 -2.34
C GLU A 214 38.76 -53.51 -1.61
N ARG A 215 37.53 -53.88 -1.25
CA ARG A 215 37.21 -55.20 -0.72
C ARG A 215 37.46 -56.30 -1.75
N ASP A 216 37.06 -56.11 -3.00
CA ASP A 216 37.29 -57.06 -4.08
C ASP A 216 38.79 -57.18 -4.39
N ARG A 217 39.55 -56.07 -4.33
CA ARG A 217 41.02 -56.06 -4.42
C ARG A 217 41.66 -56.79 -3.25
N ASN A 218 41.21 -56.54 -2.02
CA ASN A 218 41.67 -57.27 -0.84
C ASN A 218 41.34 -58.76 -0.96
N LEU A 219 40.15 -59.12 -1.43
CA LEU A 219 39.78 -60.53 -1.65
C LEU A 219 40.60 -61.16 -2.78
N GLN A 220 40.96 -60.41 -3.82
CA GLN A 220 41.91 -60.85 -4.84
C GLN A 220 43.33 -60.98 -4.27
N LEU A 221 43.78 -60.07 -3.40
CA LEU A 221 45.06 -60.14 -2.70
C LEU A 221 45.09 -61.31 -1.72
N GLU A 222 44.02 -61.56 -0.97
CA GLU A 222 43.84 -62.74 -0.12
C GLU A 222 43.84 -64.02 -0.95
N LYS A 223 43.16 -64.06 -2.11
CA LYS A 223 43.25 -65.19 -3.04
C LYS A 223 44.66 -65.37 -3.59
N LYS A 224 45.40 -64.28 -3.87
CA LYS A 224 46.80 -64.35 -4.28
C LYS A 224 47.69 -64.82 -3.15
N MET A 225 47.46 -64.35 -1.92
CA MET A 225 48.14 -64.82 -0.72
C MET A 225 47.85 -66.30 -0.49
N ALA A 226 46.60 -66.75 -0.59
CA ALA A 226 46.22 -68.16 -0.49
C ALA A 226 46.83 -69.00 -1.62
N ARG A 227 46.93 -68.47 -2.85
CA ARG A 227 47.64 -69.11 -3.96
C ARG A 227 49.14 -69.19 -3.70
N LEU A 228 49.76 -68.11 -3.22
CA LEU A 228 51.17 -68.09 -2.86
C LEU A 228 51.45 -69.03 -1.68
N GLN A 229 50.54 -69.08 -0.71
CA GLN A 229 50.61 -69.94 0.46
C GLN A 229 50.40 -71.40 0.06
N THR A 230 49.49 -71.71 -0.87
CA THR A 230 49.36 -73.06 -1.44
C THR A 230 50.56 -73.45 -2.29
N THR A 231 51.16 -72.53 -3.07
CA THR A 231 52.43 -72.80 -3.76
C THR A 231 53.58 -72.96 -2.78
N MET A 232 53.60 -72.23 -1.67
CA MET A 232 54.59 -72.43 -0.60
C MET A 232 54.38 -73.80 0.04
N THR A 233 53.16 -74.22 0.37
CA THR A 233 52.90 -75.57 0.89
C THR A 233 53.19 -76.66 -0.13
N ASP A 234 53.01 -76.42 -1.43
CA ASP A 234 53.37 -77.39 -2.48
C ASP A 234 54.88 -77.45 -2.68
N MET A 235 55.59 -76.31 -2.57
CA MET A 235 57.05 -76.25 -2.56
C MET A 235 57.63 -76.88 -1.29
N GLU A 236 57.03 -76.66 -0.13
CA GLU A 236 57.35 -77.33 1.14
C GLU A 236 57.08 -78.83 1.00
N ALA A 237 55.97 -79.26 0.42
CA ALA A 237 55.68 -80.67 0.16
C ALA A 237 56.66 -81.30 -0.85
N ARG A 238 57.13 -80.54 -1.84
CA ARG A 238 58.20 -80.96 -2.77
C ARG A 238 59.55 -81.05 -2.07
N LEU A 239 59.87 -80.13 -1.16
CA LEU A 239 61.08 -80.19 -0.32
C LEU A 239 61.02 -81.38 0.63
N ASP A 240 59.89 -81.61 1.29
CA ASP A 240 59.63 -82.79 2.13
C ASP A 240 59.80 -84.12 1.37
N ARG A 241 59.40 -84.17 0.09
CA ARG A 241 59.63 -85.33 -0.77
C ARG A 241 61.11 -85.49 -1.11
N ARG A 242 61.83 -84.40 -1.41
CA ARG A 242 63.29 -84.44 -1.63
C ARG A 242 64.06 -84.81 -0.37
N ASP A 243 63.59 -84.41 0.81
CA ASP A 243 64.21 -84.76 2.09
C ASP A 243 63.94 -86.22 2.46
N ARG A 244 62.75 -86.75 2.16
CA ARG A 244 62.47 -88.20 2.27
C ARG A 244 63.27 -89.05 1.26
N ASP A 245 63.57 -88.53 0.08
CA ASP A 245 64.44 -89.20 -0.90
C ASP A 245 65.93 -89.10 -0.53
N ASN A 246 66.38 -88.00 0.07
CA ASN A 246 67.71 -87.86 0.66
C ASN A 246 67.90 -88.78 1.89
N ALA A 247 66.86 -88.98 2.71
CA ALA A 247 66.90 -89.92 3.84
C ALA A 247 67.03 -91.38 3.36
N LYS A 248 66.36 -91.77 2.27
CA LYS A 248 66.48 -93.11 1.66
C LYS A 248 67.80 -93.34 0.91
N LEU A 249 68.51 -92.28 0.54
CA LEU A 249 69.86 -92.34 -0.04
C LEU A 249 70.97 -92.42 1.03
N ARG A 250 70.74 -91.87 2.24
CA ARG A 250 71.62 -92.06 3.41
C ARG A 250 71.53 -93.49 3.97
N ASP A 251 70.34 -94.08 4.02
CA ASP A 251 70.15 -95.47 4.48
C ASP A 251 70.78 -96.51 3.50
N LYS A 252 70.98 -96.12 2.23
CA LYS A 252 71.73 -96.90 1.23
C LYS A 252 73.25 -96.66 1.25
N SER A 253 73.75 -95.59 1.89
CA SER A 253 75.19 -95.37 2.10
C SER A 253 75.70 -96.12 3.34
N ASP A 254 74.92 -96.20 4.42
CA ASP A 254 75.30 -96.91 5.65
C ASP A 254 75.44 -98.43 5.46
N ASN A 255 74.74 -99.01 4.48
CA ASN A 255 74.85 -100.44 4.12
C ASN A 255 76.02 -100.74 3.15
N ARG A 256 76.63 -99.72 2.53
CA ARG A 256 77.84 -99.85 1.71
C ARG A 256 79.12 -99.62 2.51
N GLU A 257 79.04 -98.88 3.62
CA GLU A 257 80.17 -98.60 4.51
C GLU A 257 80.58 -99.82 5.36
N LYS A 258 79.66 -100.75 5.63
CA LYS A 258 79.94 -102.04 6.30
C LYS A 258 80.52 -103.14 5.39
N GLN A 259 80.58 -102.91 4.08
CA GLN A 259 81.26 -103.78 3.09
C GLN A 259 82.63 -103.23 2.62
N ALA A 260 83.01 -102.02 3.06
CA ALA A 260 84.30 -101.40 2.73
C ALA A 260 85.40 -101.68 3.79
N SER A 261 85.05 -101.97 5.04
CA SER A 261 86.02 -102.25 6.11
C SER A 261 86.67 -103.64 6.06
N SER A 262 86.19 -104.55 5.21
CA SER A 262 86.80 -105.87 4.96
C SER A 262 87.70 -105.91 3.72
N ALA A 263 87.82 -104.79 2.98
CA ALA A 263 88.65 -104.67 1.78
C ALA A 263 89.94 -103.83 2.00
N ASP A 264 90.07 -103.09 3.10
CA ASP A 264 91.26 -102.29 3.42
C ASP A 264 92.37 -103.08 4.15
N GLN A 265 92.10 -104.28 4.66
CA GLN A 265 93.11 -105.16 5.26
C GLN A 265 93.90 -106.00 4.23
N SER A 266 93.40 -106.15 2.99
CA SER A 266 94.04 -106.93 1.93
C SER A 266 94.92 -106.12 0.97
N LEU A 267 94.94 -104.79 1.09
CA LEU A 267 95.77 -103.90 0.25
C LEU A 267 97.14 -103.54 0.87
N ASN A 268 97.31 -103.66 2.20
CA ASN A 268 98.59 -103.38 2.86
C ASN A 268 99.59 -104.56 2.81
N THR A 269 99.13 -105.78 2.55
CA THR A 269 100.00 -106.96 2.34
C THR A 269 100.56 -107.03 0.92
N ILE A 270 99.86 -106.48 -0.08
CA ILE A 270 100.26 -106.52 -1.50
C ILE A 270 101.21 -105.35 -1.88
N GLN A 271 101.21 -104.26 -1.10
CA GLN A 271 102.09 -103.10 -1.33
C GLN A 271 103.49 -103.24 -0.74
N THR A 272 103.72 -104.14 0.23
CA THR A 272 105.05 -104.36 0.83
C THR A 272 105.92 -105.36 0.04
N GLU A 273 105.32 -106.18 -0.83
CA GLU A 273 106.03 -107.10 -1.73
C GLU A 273 106.42 -106.44 -3.07
N ASN A 274 105.71 -105.40 -3.51
CA ASN A 274 105.96 -104.69 -4.77
C ASN A 274 107.16 -103.72 -4.74
N VAL A 275 107.70 -103.39 -3.56
CA VAL A 275 108.86 -102.49 -3.41
C VAL A 275 110.18 -103.28 -3.32
N LYS A 276 110.15 -104.55 -2.86
CA LYS A 276 111.34 -105.41 -2.78
C LYS A 276 111.77 -105.97 -4.14
N LEU A 277 110.83 -106.26 -5.04
CA LEU A 277 111.11 -106.80 -6.38
C LEU A 277 111.50 -105.75 -7.43
N LYS A 278 111.35 -104.44 -7.12
CA LYS A 278 111.74 -103.33 -8.02
C LYS A 278 113.15 -102.79 -7.80
N ALA A 279 113.86 -103.24 -6.76
CA ALA A 279 115.28 -102.91 -6.55
C ALA A 279 116.22 -103.93 -7.21
N GLU A 280 115.82 -105.19 -7.34
CA GLU A 280 116.60 -106.26 -8.00
C GLU A 280 116.54 -106.18 -9.55
N LEU A 281 115.58 -105.43 -10.11
CA LEU A 281 115.42 -105.26 -11.56
C LEU A 281 116.17 -104.05 -12.14
N ALA A 282 116.73 -103.18 -11.29
CA ALA A 282 117.59 -102.07 -11.70
C ALA A 282 119.05 -102.51 -11.98
N ASP A 283 119.48 -103.66 -11.43
CA ASP A 283 120.82 -104.24 -11.64
C ASP A 283 120.94 -105.07 -12.94
N ALA A 284 119.83 -105.34 -13.65
CA ALA A 284 119.81 -106.17 -14.85
C ALA A 284 119.65 -105.39 -16.17
N ALA A 285 119.19 -104.14 -16.15
CA ALA A 285 118.93 -103.35 -17.37
C ALA A 285 120.12 -102.48 -17.82
N GLN A 286 121.22 -102.45 -17.06
CA GLN A 286 122.49 -101.87 -17.53
C GLN A 286 123.39 -102.90 -18.26
N ARG A 287 122.98 -104.18 -18.30
CA ARG A 287 123.61 -105.23 -19.10
C ARG A 287 122.77 -105.49 -20.34
N THR A 288 123.00 -104.65 -21.33
CA THR A 288 122.87 -104.96 -22.76
C THR A 288 121.43 -104.78 -23.29
N GLU A 289 121.04 -103.75 -24.06
CA GLU A 289 121.74 -102.76 -24.91
C GLU A 289 123.07 -103.23 -25.52
N ALA A 290 123.12 -104.53 -25.80
CA ALA A 290 124.03 -105.17 -26.71
C ALA A 290 123.34 -106.47 -27.15
N LEU A 291 122.68 -106.38 -28.30
CA LEU A 291 122.45 -107.45 -29.27
C LEU A 291 121.19 -108.33 -29.14
N LEU A 292 120.17 -107.94 -29.92
CA LEU A 292 119.48 -108.75 -30.94
C LEU A 292 119.33 -110.27 -30.71
N LYS A 293 118.08 -110.75 -30.57
CA LYS A 293 117.32 -111.59 -31.55
C LYS A 293 116.03 -112.20 -30.97
N ASP A 294 114.98 -112.26 -31.82
CA ASP A 294 113.81 -113.18 -31.91
C ASP A 294 112.81 -113.30 -30.73
N ALA A 295 111.53 -112.86 -30.86
CA ALA A 295 110.33 -113.49 -31.49
C ALA A 295 109.45 -114.22 -30.42
N SER A 296 108.11 -114.29 -30.35
CA SER A 296 106.91 -113.90 -31.15
C SER A 296 105.59 -114.24 -30.35
N ASP A 297 104.46 -113.55 -30.66
CA ASP A 297 102.96 -113.83 -30.69
C ASP A 297 102.21 -114.63 -29.57
N GLU A 298 100.92 -114.41 -29.18
CA GLU A 298 99.62 -114.27 -29.92
C GLU A 298 98.38 -113.87 -29.01
N ASN A 299 97.31 -113.27 -29.61
CA ASN A 299 95.85 -113.17 -29.24
C ASN A 299 95.20 -111.78 -28.99
N ILE A 300 94.57 -111.20 -30.04
CA ILE A 300 93.71 -109.99 -30.02
C ILE A 300 92.55 -110.18 -31.01
N GLU A 301 91.34 -110.56 -30.56
CA GLU A 301 90.14 -110.50 -31.45
C GLU A 301 88.78 -110.28 -30.72
N ASN A 302 88.69 -110.41 -29.40
CA ASN A 302 87.39 -110.32 -28.68
C ASN A 302 86.95 -108.91 -28.20
N ALA A 303 87.71 -107.84 -28.45
CA ALA A 303 87.47 -106.53 -27.83
C ALA A 303 86.54 -105.58 -28.62
N VAL A 304 86.25 -105.83 -29.90
CA VAL A 304 85.63 -104.81 -30.78
C VAL A 304 84.08 -104.86 -30.80
N ALA A 305 83.45 -105.99 -30.48
CA ALA A 305 81.99 -106.17 -30.64
C ALA A 305 81.11 -105.45 -29.58
N VAL A 306 81.66 -105.01 -28.44
CA VAL A 306 80.86 -104.46 -27.32
C VAL A 306 80.49 -102.98 -27.51
N ILE A 307 81.27 -102.21 -28.28
CA ILE A 307 81.14 -100.74 -28.36
C ILE A 307 79.98 -100.27 -29.27
N GLU A 308 79.53 -101.06 -30.24
CA GLU A 308 78.50 -100.62 -31.20
C GLU A 308 77.07 -100.57 -30.62
N ASN A 309 76.77 -101.36 -29.59
CA ASN A 309 75.42 -101.44 -29.03
C ASN A 309 75.02 -100.24 -28.16
N GLU A 310 75.98 -99.53 -27.57
CA GLU A 310 75.71 -98.38 -26.70
C GLU A 310 75.25 -97.15 -27.51
N ARG A 311 75.73 -97.00 -28.75
CA ARG A 311 75.44 -95.83 -29.61
C ARG A 311 73.98 -95.72 -30.09
N LYS A 312 73.23 -96.83 -30.15
CA LYS A 312 71.82 -96.84 -30.63
C LYS A 312 70.81 -96.33 -29.59
N LYS A 313 71.10 -96.40 -28.29
CA LYS A 313 70.15 -96.01 -27.23
C LYS A 313 69.96 -94.49 -27.13
N LEU A 314 71.03 -93.72 -27.23
CA LEU A 314 71.01 -92.25 -27.09
C LEU A 314 70.18 -91.50 -28.15
N ARG A 315 69.99 -92.06 -29.35
CA ARG A 315 69.22 -91.40 -30.42
C ARG A 315 67.70 -91.39 -30.19
N LYS A 316 67.18 -92.26 -29.33
CA LYS A 316 65.72 -92.35 -29.08
C LYS A 316 65.22 -91.26 -28.12
N GLU A 317 66.05 -90.79 -27.21
CA GLU A 317 65.68 -89.80 -26.19
C GLU A 317 65.51 -88.38 -26.77
N LEU A 318 66.30 -88.01 -27.79
CA LEU A 318 66.24 -86.68 -28.41
C LEU A 318 64.90 -86.38 -29.11
N LYS A 319 64.26 -87.39 -29.72
CA LYS A 319 62.98 -87.19 -30.43
C LYS A 319 61.78 -86.96 -29.51
N LEU A 320 61.89 -87.34 -28.24
CA LEU A 320 60.78 -87.21 -27.29
C LEU A 320 60.64 -85.76 -26.80
N MET A 321 61.78 -85.05 -26.64
CA MET A 321 61.83 -83.67 -26.18
C MET A 321 61.33 -82.62 -27.20
N GLU A 322 61.35 -82.94 -28.50
CA GLU A 322 60.90 -81.98 -29.53
C GLU A 322 59.38 -81.83 -29.56
N LYS A 323 58.62 -82.90 -29.27
CA LYS A 323 57.15 -82.86 -29.24
C LYS A 323 56.59 -82.00 -28.12
N GLU A 324 57.21 -82.03 -26.94
CA GLU A 324 56.77 -81.23 -25.78
C GLU A 324 56.87 -79.71 -26.03
N ARG A 325 57.70 -79.28 -26.99
CA ARG A 325 57.85 -77.86 -27.35
C ARG A 325 56.75 -77.31 -28.27
N GLU A 326 56.14 -78.15 -29.12
CA GLU A 326 55.09 -77.71 -30.03
C GLU A 326 53.76 -77.45 -29.29
N ASP A 327 53.44 -78.29 -28.29
CA ASP A 327 52.18 -78.19 -27.55
C ASP A 327 52.07 -76.86 -26.77
N LEU A 328 53.17 -76.41 -26.13
CA LEU A 328 53.24 -75.15 -25.37
C LEU A 328 53.07 -73.88 -26.23
N GLN A 329 53.35 -73.95 -27.53
CA GLN A 329 53.26 -72.79 -28.42
C GLN A 329 51.81 -72.51 -28.88
N SER A 330 50.96 -73.54 -28.87
CA SER A 330 49.56 -73.44 -29.29
C SER A 330 48.68 -72.71 -28.25
N GLU A 331 48.88 -72.95 -26.95
CA GLU A 331 48.11 -72.36 -25.85
C GLU A 331 48.29 -70.83 -25.73
N LEU A 332 49.47 -70.32 -26.10
CA LEU A 332 49.79 -68.89 -26.06
C LEU A 332 49.07 -68.06 -27.14
N SER A 333 48.58 -68.70 -28.21
CA SER A 333 47.88 -68.04 -29.31
C SER A 333 46.39 -67.81 -29.02
N ALA A 334 45.75 -68.70 -28.25
CA ALA A 334 44.33 -68.61 -27.91
C ALA A 334 43.99 -67.42 -26.98
N VAL A 335 44.92 -67.03 -26.10
CA VAL A 335 44.72 -65.94 -25.13
C VAL A 335 44.72 -64.54 -25.76
N LYS A 336 45.24 -64.38 -26.99
CA LYS A 336 45.32 -63.06 -27.64
C LYS A 336 44.05 -62.63 -28.38
N LEU A 337 43.13 -63.54 -28.67
CA LEU A 337 41.96 -63.25 -29.51
C LEU A 337 40.75 -62.70 -28.72
N SER A 338 40.63 -62.99 -27.41
CA SER A 338 39.44 -62.59 -26.63
C SER A 338 39.45 -61.14 -26.11
N ASN A 339 40.54 -60.39 -26.27
CA ASN A 339 40.65 -59.01 -25.75
C ASN A 339 40.29 -57.92 -26.79
N GLY A 340 39.86 -58.29 -28.00
CA GLY A 340 39.66 -57.36 -29.12
C GLY A 340 38.25 -56.77 -29.27
N GLU A 341 37.20 -57.46 -28.81
CA GLU A 341 35.80 -57.12 -29.16
C GLU A 341 35.16 -56.03 -28.26
N ASP A 342 35.68 -55.79 -27.05
CA ASP A 342 35.09 -54.82 -26.10
C ASP A 342 35.29 -53.34 -26.50
N TRP A 343 36.26 -53.03 -27.38
CA TRP A 343 36.62 -51.64 -27.71
C TRP A 343 35.72 -50.97 -28.77
N GLU A 344 34.95 -51.72 -29.55
CA GLU A 344 34.11 -51.16 -30.63
C GLU A 344 32.73 -50.70 -30.15
N VAL A 345 32.20 -51.33 -29.10
CA VAL A 345 30.87 -51.02 -28.54
C VAL A 345 30.91 -49.68 -27.79
N GLU A 346 31.93 -49.44 -26.97
CA GLU A 346 32.07 -48.18 -26.21
C GLU A 346 32.28 -46.94 -27.10
N ARG A 347 32.84 -47.09 -28.31
CA ARG A 347 33.01 -45.97 -29.25
C ARG A 347 31.69 -45.54 -29.89
N ARG A 348 30.78 -46.47 -30.18
CA ARG A 348 29.50 -46.17 -30.84
C ARG A 348 28.55 -45.42 -29.90
N GLU A 349 28.50 -45.80 -28.64
CA GLU A 349 27.64 -45.15 -27.64
C GLU A 349 28.12 -43.72 -27.33
N ASN A 350 29.42 -43.51 -27.20
CA ASN A 350 30.00 -42.18 -26.98
C ASN A 350 29.76 -41.22 -28.17
N ALA A 351 29.65 -41.71 -29.39
CA ALA A 351 29.34 -40.87 -30.57
C ALA A 351 27.89 -40.35 -30.53
N ILE A 352 26.93 -41.20 -30.17
CA ILE A 352 25.50 -40.84 -30.09
C ILE A 352 25.24 -39.82 -28.97
N VAL A 353 25.91 -39.98 -27.82
CA VAL A 353 25.80 -39.02 -26.71
C VAL A 353 26.34 -37.64 -27.11
N ARG A 354 27.46 -37.60 -27.84
CA ARG A 354 28.04 -36.34 -28.34
C ARG A 354 27.16 -35.64 -29.37
N GLU A 355 26.45 -36.38 -30.21
CA GLU A 355 25.50 -35.82 -31.19
C GLU A 355 24.31 -35.15 -30.49
N ARG A 356 23.68 -35.84 -29.53
CA ARG A 356 22.53 -35.31 -28.77
C ARG A 356 22.87 -34.07 -27.95
N ILE A 357 24.06 -34.03 -27.35
CA ILE A 357 24.54 -32.85 -26.61
C ILE A 357 24.71 -31.66 -27.56
N ASN A 358 25.24 -31.88 -28.76
CA ASN A 358 25.43 -30.82 -29.74
C ASN A 358 24.10 -30.28 -30.29
N ASP A 359 23.09 -31.14 -30.47
CA ASP A 359 21.75 -30.69 -30.92
C ASP A 359 21.01 -29.90 -29.83
N LEU A 360 21.08 -30.34 -28.58
CA LEU A 360 20.48 -29.61 -27.46
C LEU A 360 21.15 -28.25 -27.25
N ALA A 361 22.49 -28.20 -27.38
CA ALA A 361 23.23 -26.94 -27.34
C ALA A 361 22.86 -25.99 -28.48
N ALA A 362 22.61 -26.50 -29.69
CA ALA A 362 22.16 -25.69 -30.83
C ALA A 362 20.76 -25.10 -30.60
N GLN A 363 19.83 -25.88 -30.05
CA GLN A 363 18.46 -25.43 -29.80
C GLN A 363 18.39 -24.38 -28.70
N VAL A 364 19.12 -24.57 -27.59
CA VAL A 364 19.16 -23.59 -26.50
C VAL A 364 19.79 -22.28 -26.97
N THR A 365 20.90 -22.36 -27.72
CA THR A 365 21.57 -21.15 -28.23
C THR A 365 20.75 -20.42 -29.30
N ALA A 366 19.99 -21.13 -30.14
CA ALA A 366 19.04 -20.52 -31.08
C ALA A 366 17.88 -19.84 -30.35
N MET A 367 17.28 -20.49 -29.34
CA MET A 367 16.22 -19.91 -28.51
C MET A 367 16.69 -18.67 -27.75
N THR A 368 17.93 -18.68 -27.25
CA THR A 368 18.52 -17.52 -26.57
C THR A 368 18.74 -16.35 -27.54
N ALA A 369 19.17 -16.64 -28.77
CA ALA A 369 19.35 -15.62 -29.81
C ALA A 369 18.02 -14.99 -30.28
N ASP A 370 16.91 -15.74 -30.23
CA ASP A 370 15.58 -15.25 -30.57
C ASP A 370 15.01 -14.34 -29.46
N ILE A 371 15.20 -14.73 -28.19
CA ILE A 371 14.76 -13.92 -27.03
C ILE A 371 15.55 -12.60 -26.92
N GLU A 372 16.84 -12.60 -27.25
CA GLU A 372 17.71 -11.41 -27.14
C GLU A 372 17.60 -10.44 -28.33
N GLY A 373 16.93 -10.81 -29.43
CA GLY A 373 16.71 -9.94 -30.59
C GLY A 373 17.97 -9.62 -31.42
N PRO A 374 17.90 -8.65 -32.35
CA PRO A 374 18.94 -8.43 -33.38
C PRO A 374 20.32 -8.00 -32.85
N GLU A 375 20.42 -7.52 -31.61
CA GLU A 375 21.65 -7.09 -30.94
C GLU A 375 22.31 -8.19 -30.06
N SER A 376 21.83 -9.45 -30.13
CA SER A 376 22.41 -10.55 -29.34
C SER A 376 23.91 -10.79 -29.62
N PRO A 377 24.75 -10.99 -28.58
CA PRO A 377 26.13 -11.43 -28.71
C PRO A 377 26.29 -12.74 -29.51
N VAL A 378 25.26 -13.61 -29.52
CA VAL A 378 25.25 -14.88 -30.27
C VAL A 378 25.24 -14.62 -31.77
N ASN A 379 24.42 -13.66 -32.23
CA ASN A 379 24.36 -13.24 -33.63
C ASN A 379 25.67 -12.56 -34.06
N SER A 380 26.30 -11.80 -33.17
CA SER A 380 27.63 -11.21 -33.40
C SER A 380 28.72 -12.28 -33.58
N ALA A 381 28.67 -13.36 -32.78
CA ALA A 381 29.63 -14.46 -32.82
C ALA A 381 29.44 -15.36 -34.06
N LEU A 382 28.18 -15.55 -34.50
CA LEU A 382 27.85 -16.26 -35.74
C LEU A 382 28.36 -15.49 -36.98
N LYS A 383 28.23 -14.16 -37.01
CA LYS A 383 28.80 -13.31 -38.08
C LYS A 383 30.34 -13.33 -38.07
N LYS A 384 30.97 -13.34 -36.89
CA LYS A 384 32.45 -13.39 -36.74
C LYS A 384 33.08 -14.74 -37.14
N LYS A 385 32.33 -15.84 -37.15
CA LYS A 385 32.82 -17.20 -37.47
C LYS A 385 32.51 -17.68 -38.90
N GLY A 386 32.11 -16.79 -39.82
CA GLY A 386 31.75 -17.14 -41.20
C GLY A 386 32.88 -17.57 -42.15
N LYS A 387 34.14 -17.73 -41.71
CA LYS A 387 35.26 -18.10 -42.60
C LYS A 387 36.34 -18.97 -41.96
N LYS A 388 36.00 -20.16 -41.43
CA LYS A 388 36.98 -21.28 -41.30
C LYS A 388 36.25 -22.63 -41.37
N ALA A 389 36.11 -23.17 -42.57
CA ALA A 389 35.85 -24.60 -42.76
C ALA A 389 37.11 -25.38 -42.30
N VAL A 390 37.11 -25.85 -41.06
CA VAL A 390 38.18 -26.71 -40.55
C VAL A 390 37.96 -28.11 -41.14
N ARG A 391 38.60 -28.39 -42.27
CA ARG A 391 38.80 -29.75 -42.78
C ARG A 391 39.79 -30.46 -41.84
N SER A 392 39.31 -31.11 -40.78
CA SER A 392 40.15 -32.01 -39.98
C SER A 392 40.26 -33.36 -40.70
N ARG A 393 41.45 -33.63 -41.24
CA ARG A 393 41.81 -34.89 -41.89
C ARG A 393 42.25 -35.89 -40.82
N VAL A 394 41.36 -36.79 -40.40
CA VAL A 394 41.76 -37.94 -39.56
C VAL A 394 42.29 -39.04 -40.48
N LYS A 395 43.59 -39.33 -40.41
CA LYS A 395 44.18 -40.54 -41.01
C LYS A 395 43.72 -41.75 -40.18
N VAL A 396 42.86 -42.58 -40.75
CA VAL A 396 42.63 -43.95 -40.28
C VAL A 396 43.39 -44.87 -41.23
N ALA A 397 44.37 -45.61 -40.69
CA ALA A 397 45.01 -46.70 -41.40
C ALA A 397 44.12 -47.94 -41.28
N GLY A 398 43.60 -48.42 -42.42
CA GLY A 398 42.96 -49.73 -42.55
C GLY A 398 41.48 -49.70 -42.93
N ALA A 399 41.18 -50.19 -44.14
CA ALA A 399 39.89 -50.65 -44.67
C ALA A 399 38.87 -49.61 -45.22
N LYS A 400 38.95 -49.44 -46.55
CA LYS A 400 37.91 -49.32 -47.60
C LYS A 400 36.49 -48.85 -47.23
N LYS A 401 36.11 -47.79 -47.97
CA LYS A 401 34.78 -47.26 -48.36
C LYS A 401 34.32 -46.00 -47.64
N THR A 402 34.23 -44.98 -48.46
CA THR A 402 33.90 -43.58 -48.28
C THR A 402 32.40 -43.36 -48.05
N ALA A 403 32.05 -42.73 -46.94
CA ALA A 403 30.90 -41.84 -46.84
C ALA A 403 31.38 -40.59 -46.10
N THR A 404 31.59 -39.50 -46.83
CA THR A 404 31.88 -38.18 -46.28
C THR A 404 30.61 -37.66 -45.62
N ALA A 405 30.38 -38.02 -44.36
CA ALA A 405 29.42 -37.31 -43.53
C ALA A 405 30.05 -35.94 -43.20
N GLU A 406 29.53 -34.89 -43.81
CA GLU A 406 29.83 -33.53 -43.41
C GLU A 406 29.41 -33.39 -41.94
N VAL A 407 30.37 -33.30 -41.04
CA VAL A 407 30.11 -33.02 -39.63
C VAL A 407 29.61 -31.59 -39.56
N SER A 408 28.28 -31.42 -39.59
CA SER A 408 27.61 -30.12 -39.49
C SER A 408 28.09 -29.44 -38.21
N THR A 409 28.76 -28.29 -38.35
CA THR A 409 29.27 -27.58 -37.18
C THR A 409 28.10 -27.02 -36.38
N LEU A 410 28.30 -26.84 -35.07
CA LEU A 410 27.28 -26.25 -34.19
C LEU A 410 26.75 -24.91 -34.73
N ALA A 411 27.63 -24.11 -35.34
CA ALA A 411 27.26 -22.83 -35.96
C ALA A 411 26.36 -22.98 -37.20
N ASP A 412 26.50 -24.07 -37.95
CA ASP A 412 25.66 -24.35 -39.13
C ASP A 412 24.27 -24.84 -38.69
N ARG A 413 24.20 -25.64 -37.61
CA ARG A 413 22.93 -26.07 -37.00
C ARG A 413 22.13 -24.91 -36.41
N ILE A 414 22.79 -23.97 -35.72
CA ILE A 414 22.14 -22.76 -35.20
C ILE A 414 21.58 -21.90 -36.35
N ARG A 415 22.35 -21.71 -37.44
CA ARG A 415 21.88 -20.99 -38.63
C ARG A 415 20.69 -21.68 -39.31
N ALA A 416 20.70 -23.01 -39.42
CA ALA A 416 19.59 -23.77 -39.99
C ALA A 416 18.30 -23.63 -39.16
N LEU A 417 18.41 -23.61 -37.82
CA LEU A 417 17.28 -23.39 -36.92
C LEU A 417 16.74 -21.95 -36.99
N GLN A 418 17.60 -20.94 -37.07
CA GLN A 418 17.17 -19.54 -37.27
C GLN A 418 16.47 -19.35 -38.62
N GLN A 419 16.98 -19.95 -39.71
CA GLN A 419 16.33 -19.90 -41.02
C GLN A 419 15.01 -20.67 -41.08
N ALA A 420 14.85 -21.73 -40.29
CA ALA A 420 13.59 -22.44 -40.15
C ALA A 420 12.56 -21.63 -39.35
N ALA A 421 12.99 -20.89 -38.33
CA ALA A 421 12.15 -19.99 -37.55
C ALA A 421 11.72 -18.73 -38.33
N GLU A 422 12.57 -18.19 -39.20
CA GLU A 422 12.23 -17.05 -40.09
C GLU A 422 11.29 -17.45 -41.26
N LYS A 423 11.19 -18.74 -41.60
CA LYS A 423 10.35 -19.27 -42.68
C LYS A 423 9.03 -19.88 -42.21
N ALA A 424 8.84 -20.04 -40.90
CA ALA A 424 7.60 -20.45 -40.26
C ALA A 424 6.82 -19.21 -39.82
#